data_AF-A0A662XAM8-F1
#
_entry.id   AF-A0A662XAM8-F1
#
_cell.length_a   1.000
_cell.length_b   1.000
_cell.length_c   1.000
_cell.angle_alpha   90.00
_cell.angle_beta   90.00
_cell.angle_gamma   90.00
#
_symmetry.space_group_name_H-M   'P 1'
#
loop_
_entity.id
_entity.type
_entity.pdbx_description
1 polymer ?
#
loop_
_entity_poly.entity_id
_entity_poly.type
_entity_poly.pdbx_seq_one_letter_code
_entity_poly.pdbx_strand_id
1 'polypeptide(L)'
;MKFGVALEDDEDGAPYARAGRWLVKPRADPSPRRGRFRAPSADSSTSSSDEGAGGEGDSLDAAREVHAASSSLAALRLTAQTRQELVRQVEKACERKAVQAVTSSVAYQALCATLQRARQDAEDNLRSLDTSPSRPGAEAAAFSAVLRKHSDLERQTTSKLQQARDDEIRRLEAAREREEAAAQREQEAREKVLRDAEEKQEAEDEQRRALREVEEAQAQAKAQAAERAAAQKQQEEQRSREAAAKQKARKESEAHAKQYVADGRARVERLEELHRHTTGILENPDRTVKDIRMRIKRETPELTDVMLGYFHKTCVFTIPDNPEKHASQTVAEYKQAVGFQKAVGESSDPDGLEHITEYTRRMTMIAAVLAAVCQTTPWDGSPSPPGLALGACWTWLARVVNEAPHLMTGSLILTILEVAGFELLRTYKSQFHKLLVLIARDVCPRLSKNAKTGAANAAGQLEMFVSQYQANRCRLNEPEGRKLEETKLSVADEERTDRDNGGGGGYNNGGGQGRGGSRGGGRGGGRGGGRGRRR
;
A
#
# COMPACT_ATOMS: atom_id res chain seq x y z
N MET A 1 38.40 8.21 -7.73
CA MET A 1 39.50 7.66 -6.91
C MET A 1 38.93 6.58 -6.00
N LYS A 2 39.70 5.52 -5.71
CA LYS A 2 39.32 4.41 -4.82
C LYS A 2 39.65 4.73 -3.35
N PHE A 3 39.19 3.83 -2.47
CA PHE A 3 39.48 3.56 -1.05
C PHE A 3 38.25 3.82 -0.14
N GLY A 4 37.85 2.92 0.75
CA GLY A 4 38.32 1.54 0.98
C GLY A 4 38.23 1.10 2.44
N VAL A 5 37.12 0.42 2.80
CA VAL A 5 36.93 -0.59 3.87
C VAL A 5 37.72 -0.48 5.18
N ALA A 6 37.01 -0.44 6.32
CA ALA A 6 37.35 -1.19 7.53
C ALA A 6 36.09 -1.51 8.35
N LEU A 7 35.99 -2.75 8.82
CA LEU A 7 35.09 -3.25 9.87
C LEU A 7 36.00 -3.66 11.03
N GLU A 8 35.65 -3.31 12.26
CA GLU A 8 36.07 -4.01 13.47
C GLU A 8 34.87 -4.07 14.44
N ASP A 9 34.73 -5.20 15.12
CA ASP A 9 33.65 -5.53 16.06
C ASP A 9 34.10 -5.33 17.53
N ASP A 10 33.22 -5.74 18.45
CA ASP A 10 33.45 -6.16 19.84
C ASP A 10 33.26 -5.16 21.02
N GLU A 11 32.32 -5.59 21.89
CA GLU A 11 32.36 -5.60 23.38
C GLU A 11 32.38 -4.26 24.19
N ASP A 12 31.70 -4.12 25.34
CA ASP A 12 30.60 -4.89 25.97
C ASP A 12 29.97 -4.04 27.11
N GLY A 13 28.86 -4.50 27.71
CA GLY A 13 28.57 -4.25 29.14
C GLY A 13 27.55 -3.16 29.54
N ALA A 14 26.29 -3.57 29.73
CA ALA A 14 25.33 -2.90 30.63
C ALA A 14 24.56 -3.95 31.46
N PRO A 15 24.59 -3.90 32.82
CA PRO A 15 24.03 -4.98 33.67
C PRO A 15 22.61 -4.69 34.20
N TYR A 16 21.79 -5.76 34.31
CA TYR A 16 20.70 -6.02 35.30
C TYR A 16 19.60 -4.94 35.55
N ALA A 17 18.37 -5.18 36.02
CA ALA A 17 17.37 -6.27 36.05
C ALA A 17 16.09 -5.65 36.73
N ARG A 18 14.87 -6.20 36.82
CA ARG A 18 14.22 -7.49 36.46
C ARG A 18 12.68 -7.25 36.43
N ALA A 19 11.90 -8.33 36.22
CA ALA A 19 10.43 -8.44 36.39
C ALA A 19 9.52 -7.79 35.32
N GLY A 20 8.56 -8.47 34.68
CA GLY A 20 8.28 -9.91 34.59
C GLY A 20 6.82 -10.31 34.84
N ARG A 21 6.12 -10.75 33.78
CA ARG A 21 5.07 -11.79 33.85
C ARG A 21 4.85 -12.44 32.46
N TRP A 22 4.27 -13.63 32.47
CA TRP A 22 4.27 -14.62 31.40
C TRP A 22 2.94 -14.68 30.62
N LEU A 23 3.00 -15.08 29.34
CA LEU A 23 2.26 -16.27 28.88
C LEU A 23 2.89 -16.90 27.62
N VAL A 24 2.70 -18.21 27.45
CA VAL A 24 3.52 -19.09 26.60
C VAL A 24 2.81 -19.48 25.30
N LYS A 25 3.59 -19.71 24.24
CA LYS A 25 3.17 -20.37 22.99
C LYS A 25 4.29 -21.32 22.55
N PRO A 26 4.02 -22.62 22.27
CA PRO A 26 5.00 -23.50 21.64
C PRO A 26 4.69 -23.74 20.16
N ARG A 27 5.77 -23.92 19.38
CA ARG A 27 5.78 -24.37 17.98
C ARG A 27 6.28 -25.82 17.97
N ALA A 28 5.89 -26.62 16.98
CA ALA A 28 6.42 -27.97 16.78
C ALA A 28 6.76 -28.19 15.30
N ASP A 29 7.74 -29.05 15.05
CA ASP A 29 8.32 -29.44 13.76
C ASP A 29 8.84 -30.90 13.90
N PRO A 30 9.35 -31.63 12.88
CA PRO A 30 8.48 -32.51 12.09
C PRO A 30 8.92 -33.99 11.96
N SER A 31 8.04 -34.81 11.36
CA SER A 31 8.31 -36.11 10.68
C SER A 31 8.62 -37.37 11.55
N PRO A 32 8.61 -38.61 10.99
CA PRO A 32 7.58 -39.24 10.14
C PRO A 32 7.29 -40.73 10.50
N ARG A 33 6.18 -41.35 10.04
CA ARG A 33 6.12 -42.77 9.53
C ARG A 33 4.72 -43.30 9.13
N ARG A 34 4.69 -43.91 7.93
CA ARG A 34 3.96 -45.12 7.47
C ARG A 34 2.68 -45.60 8.21
N GLY A 35 1.61 -45.86 7.42
CA GLY A 35 1.09 -47.24 7.35
C GLY A 35 -0.42 -47.51 7.15
N ARG A 36 -0.73 -48.15 6.01
CA ARG A 36 -1.84 -49.10 5.70
C ARG A 36 -3.26 -48.61 5.36
N PHE A 37 -3.70 -49.17 4.22
CA PHE A 37 -5.06 -49.26 3.68
C PHE A 37 -6.09 -49.93 4.61
N ARG A 38 -7.35 -49.50 4.47
CA ARG A 38 -8.54 -50.37 4.43
C ARG A 38 -9.54 -49.79 3.43
N ALA A 39 -10.29 -50.66 2.76
CA ALA A 39 -11.31 -50.30 1.77
C ALA A 39 -12.72 -50.19 2.41
N PRO A 40 -13.66 -49.45 1.79
CA PRO A 40 -15.09 -49.63 1.96
C PRO A 40 -15.68 -50.52 0.86
N SER A 41 -16.63 -51.36 1.24
CA SER A 41 -17.46 -52.21 0.37
C SER A 41 -18.58 -51.43 -0.31
N ALA A 42 -19.09 -51.97 -1.42
CA ALA A 42 -20.30 -51.47 -2.07
C ALA A 42 -21.58 -51.94 -1.34
N ASP A 43 -22.65 -51.14 -1.44
CA ASP A 43 -24.01 -51.64 -1.61
C ASP A 43 -24.98 -50.54 -2.11
N SER A 44 -25.71 -50.84 -3.20
CA SER A 44 -27.14 -50.60 -3.51
C SER A 44 -27.83 -49.27 -3.05
N SER A 45 -28.73 -48.57 -3.80
CA SER A 45 -29.71 -49.02 -4.81
C SER A 45 -30.34 -47.87 -5.68
N THR A 46 -30.64 -48.17 -6.95
CA THR A 46 -31.86 -47.81 -7.77
C THR A 46 -32.59 -46.43 -7.70
N SER A 47 -32.84 -45.78 -8.87
CA SER A 47 -34.14 -45.83 -9.63
C SER A 47 -34.34 -44.71 -10.70
N SER A 48 -35.09 -45.01 -11.79
CA SER A 48 -35.78 -44.11 -12.77
C SER A 48 -34.99 -43.04 -13.57
N SER A 49 -35.28 -42.69 -14.84
CA SER A 49 -36.19 -43.18 -15.91
C SER A 49 -35.74 -42.65 -17.31
N ASP A 50 -35.91 -43.46 -18.37
CA ASP A 50 -36.58 -43.22 -19.70
C ASP A 50 -36.86 -41.79 -20.25
N GLU A 51 -36.84 -41.47 -21.56
CA GLU A 51 -36.48 -42.14 -22.86
C GLU A 51 -35.87 -41.08 -23.84
N GLY A 52 -34.99 -41.42 -24.81
CA GLY A 52 -35.31 -41.65 -26.25
C GLY A 52 -34.77 -40.50 -27.16
N ALA A 53 -34.50 -40.63 -28.47
CA ALA A 53 -34.35 -41.77 -29.40
C ALA A 53 -33.64 -41.33 -30.72
N GLY A 54 -33.03 -42.27 -31.47
CA GLY A 54 -32.59 -42.14 -32.89
C GLY A 54 -31.16 -41.61 -33.15
N GLY A 55 -30.36 -42.17 -34.09
CA GLY A 55 -30.54 -43.38 -34.91
C GLY A 55 -29.41 -43.58 -35.95
N GLU A 56 -29.13 -44.85 -36.31
CA GLU A 56 -28.42 -45.38 -37.52
C GLU A 56 -26.96 -44.91 -37.78
N GLY A 57 -25.99 -45.69 -38.25
CA GLY A 57 -25.77 -47.10 -38.65
C GLY A 57 -24.26 -47.17 -39.03
N ASP A 58 -23.49 -48.26 -39.07
CA ASP A 58 -23.71 -49.68 -39.41
C ASP A 58 -22.45 -50.49 -38.95
N SER A 59 -22.40 -51.82 -39.10
CA SER A 59 -21.26 -52.75 -38.85
C SER A 59 -21.00 -53.31 -37.43
N LEU A 60 -22.05 -53.64 -36.65
CA LEU A 60 -21.90 -54.31 -35.34
C LEU A 60 -22.52 -55.71 -35.18
N ASP A 61 -23.08 -56.31 -36.24
CA ASP A 61 -23.84 -57.56 -36.11
C ASP A 61 -22.99 -58.82 -35.88
N ALA A 62 -21.78 -58.92 -36.45
CA ALA A 62 -20.89 -60.07 -36.20
C ALA A 62 -20.40 -60.15 -34.74
N ALA A 63 -20.15 -58.99 -34.10
CA ALA A 63 -19.72 -58.94 -32.70
C ALA A 63 -20.89 -59.21 -31.75
N ARG A 64 -22.10 -58.72 -32.07
CA ARG A 64 -23.30 -58.94 -31.26
C ARG A 64 -23.73 -60.40 -31.22
N GLU A 65 -23.67 -61.16 -32.31
CA GLU A 65 -24.03 -62.58 -32.28
C GLU A 65 -23.08 -63.42 -31.39
N VAL A 66 -21.76 -63.16 -31.44
CA VAL A 66 -20.78 -63.88 -30.61
C VAL A 66 -20.88 -63.50 -29.13
N HIS A 67 -21.14 -62.22 -28.82
CA HIS A 67 -21.36 -61.79 -27.43
C HIS A 67 -22.73 -62.24 -26.90
N ALA A 68 -23.78 -62.27 -27.73
CA ALA A 68 -25.09 -62.81 -27.37
C ALA A 68 -24.99 -64.31 -27.09
N ALA A 69 -24.39 -65.10 -27.98
CA ALA A 69 -24.18 -66.54 -27.78
C ALA A 69 -23.36 -66.83 -26.52
N SER A 70 -22.28 -66.08 -26.26
CA SER A 70 -21.48 -66.23 -25.05
C SER A 70 -22.24 -65.85 -23.77
N SER A 71 -23.08 -64.80 -23.83
CA SER A 71 -23.91 -64.36 -22.70
C SER A 71 -25.06 -65.35 -22.42
N SER A 72 -25.65 -65.93 -23.46
CA SER A 72 -26.62 -67.04 -23.34
C SER A 72 -26.01 -68.27 -22.68
N LEU A 73 -24.76 -68.61 -23.03
CA LEU A 73 -24.00 -69.70 -22.41
C LEU A 73 -23.61 -69.43 -20.95
N ALA A 74 -23.33 -68.18 -20.60
CA ALA A 74 -23.03 -67.76 -19.22
C ALA A 74 -24.26 -67.72 -18.30
N ALA A 75 -25.45 -67.43 -18.85
CA ALA A 75 -26.71 -67.40 -18.11
C ALA A 75 -27.27 -68.80 -17.78
N LEU A 76 -26.89 -69.82 -18.56
CA LEU A 76 -27.27 -71.21 -18.30
C LEU A 76 -26.40 -71.78 -17.16
N ARG A 77 -27.02 -72.09 -16.01
CA ARG A 77 -26.41 -72.91 -14.95
C ARG A 77 -26.25 -74.36 -15.40
N LEU A 78 -25.29 -74.61 -16.28
CA LEU A 78 -24.90 -75.92 -16.76
C LEU A 78 -24.52 -76.83 -15.58
N THR A 79 -25.29 -77.90 -15.37
CA THR A 79 -24.92 -78.98 -14.45
C THR A 79 -23.62 -79.64 -14.90
N ALA A 80 -22.90 -80.28 -13.98
CA ALA A 80 -21.62 -80.95 -14.30
C ALA A 80 -21.73 -81.91 -15.51
N GLN A 81 -22.84 -82.65 -15.62
CA GLN A 81 -23.13 -83.51 -16.77
C GLN A 81 -23.28 -82.73 -18.08
N THR A 82 -24.07 -81.65 -18.12
CA THR A 82 -24.23 -80.83 -19.34
C THR A 82 -22.94 -80.14 -19.77
N ARG A 83 -22.10 -79.73 -18.81
CA ARG A 83 -20.76 -79.18 -19.09
C ARG A 83 -19.84 -80.24 -19.70
N GLN A 84 -19.90 -81.47 -19.20
CA GLN A 84 -19.11 -82.60 -19.70
C GLN A 84 -19.55 -83.03 -21.12
N GLU A 85 -20.86 -83.01 -21.41
CA GLU A 85 -21.36 -83.27 -22.77
C GLU A 85 -21.00 -82.14 -23.74
N LEU A 86 -21.03 -80.87 -23.33
CA LEU A 86 -20.56 -79.76 -24.17
C LEU A 86 -19.06 -79.89 -24.49
N VAL A 87 -18.23 -80.21 -23.49
CA VAL A 87 -16.80 -80.51 -23.70
C VAL A 87 -16.64 -81.68 -24.69
N ARG A 88 -17.40 -82.76 -24.53
CA ARG A 88 -17.37 -83.91 -25.45
C ARG A 88 -17.80 -83.56 -26.88
N GLN A 89 -18.72 -82.62 -27.05
CA GLN A 89 -19.14 -82.13 -28.38
C GLN A 89 -18.09 -81.23 -29.01
N VAL A 90 -17.41 -80.39 -28.21
CA VAL A 90 -16.27 -79.59 -28.64
C VAL A 90 -15.09 -80.49 -29.02
N GLU A 91 -14.77 -81.51 -28.22
CA GLU A 91 -13.78 -82.54 -28.53
C GLU A 91 -14.09 -83.21 -29.87
N LYS A 92 -15.30 -83.76 -30.06
CA LYS A 92 -15.74 -84.33 -31.34
C LYS A 92 -15.74 -83.34 -32.51
N ALA A 93 -15.93 -82.05 -32.26
CA ALA A 93 -15.86 -81.01 -33.31
C ALA A 93 -14.39 -80.69 -33.68
N CYS A 94 -13.50 -80.63 -32.69
CA CYS A 94 -12.06 -80.48 -32.87
C CYS A 94 -11.46 -81.72 -33.55
N GLU A 95 -11.85 -82.94 -33.15
CA GLU A 95 -11.48 -84.20 -33.82
C GLU A 95 -11.89 -84.17 -35.29
N ARG A 96 -13.15 -83.81 -35.59
CA ARG A 96 -13.63 -83.70 -36.98
C ARG A 96 -12.86 -82.64 -37.77
N LYS A 97 -12.60 -81.45 -37.20
CA LYS A 97 -11.79 -80.42 -37.85
C LYS A 97 -10.33 -80.84 -38.05
N ALA A 98 -9.73 -81.56 -37.10
CA ALA A 98 -8.37 -82.08 -37.20
C ALA A 98 -8.26 -83.18 -38.27
N VAL A 99 -9.19 -84.14 -38.27
CA VAL A 99 -9.28 -85.18 -39.32
C VAL A 99 -9.52 -84.53 -40.69
N GLN A 100 -10.40 -83.54 -40.78
CA GLN A 100 -10.65 -82.81 -42.02
C GLN A 100 -9.38 -82.07 -42.48
N ALA A 101 -8.70 -81.32 -41.60
CA ALA A 101 -7.48 -80.59 -41.94
C ALA A 101 -6.33 -81.52 -42.40
N VAL A 102 -6.16 -82.67 -41.74
CA VAL A 102 -5.17 -83.69 -42.14
C VAL A 102 -5.56 -84.32 -43.47
N THR A 103 -6.81 -84.76 -43.66
CA THR A 103 -7.25 -85.40 -44.91
C THR A 103 -7.37 -84.44 -46.10
N SER A 104 -7.59 -83.14 -45.85
CA SER A 104 -7.53 -82.07 -46.86
C SER A 104 -6.12 -81.53 -47.11
N SER A 105 -5.12 -81.87 -46.29
CA SER A 105 -3.75 -81.42 -46.50
C SER A 105 -3.20 -81.99 -47.79
N VAL A 106 -2.65 -81.09 -48.63
CA VAL A 106 -2.02 -81.44 -49.90
C VAL A 106 -0.87 -82.43 -49.69
N ALA A 107 -0.14 -82.32 -48.57
CA ALA A 107 0.94 -83.24 -48.20
C ALA A 107 0.40 -84.66 -47.88
N TYR A 108 -0.71 -84.77 -47.16
CA TYR A 108 -1.34 -86.06 -46.84
C TYR A 108 -1.91 -86.72 -48.10
N GLN A 109 -2.61 -85.95 -48.95
CA GLN A 109 -3.14 -86.44 -50.23
C GLN A 109 -2.02 -86.89 -51.18
N ALA A 110 -0.92 -86.13 -51.25
CA ALA A 110 0.27 -86.52 -52.01
C ALA A 110 0.92 -87.79 -51.46
N LEU A 111 0.98 -87.97 -50.14
CA LEU A 111 1.48 -89.19 -49.51
C LEU A 111 0.61 -90.40 -49.86
N CYS A 112 -0.72 -90.30 -49.71
CA CYS A 112 -1.65 -91.38 -50.07
C CYS A 112 -1.56 -91.75 -51.55
N ALA A 113 -1.51 -90.77 -52.45
CA ALA A 113 -1.33 -91.02 -53.88
C ALA A 113 0.03 -91.65 -54.22
N THR A 114 1.08 -91.28 -53.49
CA THR A 114 2.42 -91.88 -53.66
C THR A 114 2.46 -93.33 -53.19
N LEU A 115 1.84 -93.63 -52.04
CA LEU A 115 1.71 -95.01 -51.53
C LEU A 115 0.87 -95.90 -52.45
N GLN A 116 -0.21 -95.37 -53.03
CA GLN A 116 -1.02 -96.09 -54.01
C GLN A 116 -0.24 -96.41 -55.29
N ARG A 117 0.55 -95.46 -55.82
CA ARG A 117 1.44 -95.73 -56.97
C ARG A 117 2.52 -96.74 -56.64
N ALA A 118 3.20 -96.60 -55.50
CA ALA A 118 4.24 -97.54 -55.08
C ALA A 118 3.71 -98.98 -54.93
N ARG A 119 2.46 -99.12 -54.45
CA ARG A 119 1.77 -100.42 -54.43
C ARG A 119 1.48 -100.94 -55.84
N GLN A 120 0.97 -100.09 -56.75
CA GLN A 120 0.67 -100.51 -58.12
C GLN A 120 1.94 -100.93 -58.87
N ASP A 121 3.01 -100.14 -58.75
CA ASP A 121 4.33 -100.45 -59.30
C ASP A 121 4.88 -101.77 -58.71
N ALA A 122 4.66 -102.06 -57.43
CA ALA A 122 5.06 -103.34 -56.83
C ALA A 122 4.25 -104.53 -57.37
N GLU A 123 2.93 -104.37 -57.53
CA GLU A 123 2.05 -105.39 -58.13
C GLU A 123 2.42 -105.66 -59.61
N ASP A 124 2.77 -104.63 -60.38
CA ASP A 124 3.18 -104.77 -61.78
C ASP A 124 4.62 -105.30 -61.95
N ASN A 125 5.54 -104.95 -61.04
CA ASN A 125 6.87 -105.57 -60.99
C ASN A 125 6.77 -107.08 -60.66
N LEU A 126 5.90 -107.48 -59.73
CA LEU A 126 5.64 -108.91 -59.44
C LEU A 126 5.10 -109.65 -60.67
N ARG A 127 4.12 -109.08 -61.38
CA ARG A 127 3.62 -109.62 -62.66
C ARG A 127 4.71 -109.75 -63.74
N SER A 128 5.68 -108.83 -63.77
CA SER A 128 6.79 -108.90 -64.73
C SER A 128 7.76 -110.05 -64.43
N LEU A 129 7.89 -110.46 -63.16
CA LEU A 129 8.75 -111.58 -62.75
C LEU A 129 8.13 -112.95 -63.09
N ASP A 130 6.79 -113.09 -63.00
CA ASP A 130 6.07 -114.32 -63.35
C ASP A 130 6.10 -114.66 -64.87
N THR A 131 6.50 -113.71 -65.73
CA THR A 131 6.46 -113.87 -67.20
C THR A 131 7.82 -114.12 -67.86
N SER A 132 8.90 -114.29 -67.10
CA SER A 132 10.28 -114.41 -67.62
C SER A 132 10.87 -115.83 -67.46
N PRO A 133 11.08 -116.61 -68.55
CA PRO A 133 11.80 -117.87 -68.49
C PRO A 133 13.31 -117.66 -68.29
N SER A 134 13.91 -118.49 -67.43
CA SER A 134 15.24 -118.28 -66.84
C SER A 134 16.42 -118.24 -67.81
N ARG A 135 17.39 -117.36 -67.49
CA ARG A 135 18.80 -117.46 -67.92
C ARG A 135 19.71 -117.11 -66.74
N PRO A 136 20.52 -118.05 -66.20
CA PRO A 136 21.37 -117.78 -65.05
C PRO A 136 22.49 -116.80 -65.43
N GLY A 137 22.48 -115.61 -64.82
CA GLY A 137 23.55 -114.61 -64.95
C GLY A 137 23.09 -113.15 -65.14
N ALA A 138 21.84 -112.91 -65.59
CA ALA A 138 21.35 -111.54 -65.84
C ALA A 138 20.64 -110.87 -64.63
N GLU A 139 20.15 -111.68 -63.69
CA GLU A 139 19.27 -111.25 -62.59
C GLU A 139 19.95 -110.28 -61.60
N ALA A 140 21.23 -110.50 -61.29
CA ALA A 140 21.97 -109.65 -60.33
C ALA A 140 22.14 -108.19 -60.82
N ALA A 141 22.26 -107.98 -62.13
CA ALA A 141 22.39 -106.64 -62.72
C ALA A 141 21.03 -105.93 -62.76
N ALA A 142 19.96 -106.63 -63.13
CA ALA A 142 18.59 -106.10 -63.13
C ALA A 142 18.15 -105.70 -61.70
N PHE A 143 18.37 -106.56 -60.71
CA PHE A 143 18.05 -106.30 -59.31
C PHE A 143 18.81 -105.08 -58.76
N SER A 144 20.11 -104.97 -59.08
CA SER A 144 20.94 -103.81 -58.70
C SER A 144 20.47 -102.50 -59.35
N ALA A 145 19.96 -102.54 -60.58
CA ALA A 145 19.41 -101.37 -61.26
C ALA A 145 18.07 -100.92 -60.66
N VAL A 146 17.19 -101.88 -60.32
CA VAL A 146 15.92 -101.61 -59.62
C VAL A 146 16.16 -100.97 -58.25
N LEU A 147 17.10 -101.49 -57.45
CA LEU A 147 17.45 -100.92 -56.14
C LEU A 147 17.97 -99.48 -56.23
N ARG A 148 18.80 -99.14 -57.23
CA ARG A 148 19.26 -97.76 -57.45
C ARG A 148 18.10 -96.84 -57.82
N LYS A 149 17.25 -97.27 -58.76
CA LYS A 149 16.06 -96.52 -59.19
C LYS A 149 15.08 -96.27 -58.03
N HIS A 150 14.92 -97.24 -57.13
CA HIS A 150 14.13 -97.10 -55.91
C HIS A 150 14.74 -96.03 -54.98
N SER A 151 16.04 -96.13 -54.68
CA SER A 151 16.72 -95.18 -53.78
C SER A 151 16.72 -93.75 -54.31
N ASP A 152 16.87 -93.55 -55.62
CA ASP A 152 16.80 -92.22 -56.24
C ASP A 152 15.36 -91.66 -56.21
N LEU A 153 14.34 -92.50 -56.36
CA LEU A 153 12.94 -92.11 -56.24
C LEU A 153 12.56 -91.78 -54.78
N GLU A 154 13.07 -92.52 -53.80
CA GLU A 154 12.93 -92.23 -52.37
C GLU A 154 13.56 -90.88 -52.01
N ARG A 155 14.77 -90.59 -52.51
CA ARG A 155 15.42 -89.29 -52.33
C ARG A 155 14.62 -88.15 -52.98
N GLN A 156 14.06 -88.38 -54.17
CA GLN A 156 13.27 -87.36 -54.86
C GLN A 156 11.90 -87.12 -54.18
N THR A 157 11.25 -88.16 -53.65
CA THR A 157 9.96 -88.04 -52.95
C THR A 157 10.13 -87.41 -51.57
N THR A 158 11.13 -87.82 -50.79
CA THR A 158 11.46 -87.19 -49.49
C THR A 158 11.84 -85.72 -49.65
N SER A 159 12.67 -85.36 -50.64
CA SER A 159 13.00 -83.96 -50.94
C SER A 159 11.76 -83.12 -51.30
N LYS A 160 10.85 -83.64 -52.13
CA LYS A 160 9.58 -82.95 -52.48
C LYS A 160 8.64 -82.80 -51.28
N LEU A 161 8.53 -83.81 -50.42
CA LEU A 161 7.73 -83.74 -49.19
C LEU A 161 8.29 -82.70 -48.22
N GLN A 162 9.61 -82.62 -48.09
CA GLN A 162 10.26 -81.64 -47.22
C GLN A 162 10.09 -80.22 -47.76
N GLN A 163 10.27 -80.00 -49.07
CA GLN A 163 9.99 -78.71 -49.70
C GLN A 163 8.52 -78.27 -49.50
N ALA A 164 7.56 -79.18 -49.69
CA ALA A 164 6.14 -78.88 -49.48
C ALA A 164 5.84 -78.50 -48.02
N ARG A 165 6.48 -79.16 -47.05
CA ARG A 165 6.36 -78.84 -45.62
C ARG A 165 6.95 -77.47 -45.29
N ASP A 166 8.13 -77.15 -45.82
CA ASP A 166 8.80 -75.87 -45.56
C ASP A 166 8.03 -74.69 -46.19
N ASP A 167 7.45 -74.88 -47.37
CA ASP A 167 6.57 -73.88 -48.01
C ASP A 167 5.22 -73.72 -47.27
N GLU A 168 4.69 -74.76 -46.64
CA GLU A 168 3.50 -74.67 -45.79
C GLU A 168 3.79 -73.94 -44.46
N ILE A 169 4.94 -74.19 -43.83
CA ILE A 169 5.41 -73.44 -42.65
C ILE A 169 5.53 -71.94 -42.97
N ARG A 170 6.22 -71.58 -44.06
CA ARG A 170 6.37 -70.17 -44.49
C ARG A 170 5.04 -69.48 -44.74
N ARG A 171 4.04 -70.18 -45.29
CA ARG A 171 2.69 -69.62 -45.50
C ARG A 171 1.96 -69.36 -44.19
N LEU A 172 2.12 -70.23 -43.19
CA LEU A 172 1.53 -70.07 -41.86
C LEU A 172 2.22 -68.93 -41.08
N GLU A 173 3.54 -68.82 -41.16
CA GLU A 173 4.30 -67.71 -40.56
C GLU A 173 3.90 -66.37 -41.19
N ALA A 174 3.93 -66.26 -42.52
CA ALA A 174 3.50 -65.05 -43.23
C ALA A 174 2.01 -64.70 -43.05
N ALA A 175 1.15 -65.68 -42.68
CA ALA A 175 -0.23 -65.42 -42.31
C ALA A 175 -0.32 -64.82 -40.90
N ARG A 176 0.42 -65.37 -39.92
CA ARG A 176 0.49 -64.85 -38.55
C ARG A 176 1.05 -63.43 -38.50
N GLU A 177 2.15 -63.17 -39.20
CA GLU A 177 2.73 -61.81 -39.28
C GLU A 177 1.73 -60.78 -39.82
N ARG A 178 0.87 -61.16 -40.77
CA ARG A 178 -0.20 -60.29 -41.29
C ARG A 178 -1.33 -60.08 -40.29
N GLU A 179 -1.69 -61.11 -39.54
CA GLU A 179 -2.72 -61.05 -38.50
C GLU A 179 -2.25 -60.18 -37.31
N GLU A 180 -1.01 -60.36 -36.87
CA GLU A 180 -0.37 -59.54 -35.83
C GLU A 180 -0.21 -58.08 -36.28
N ALA A 181 0.24 -57.83 -37.52
CA ALA A 181 0.32 -56.47 -38.06
C ALA A 181 -1.06 -55.81 -38.27
N ALA A 182 -2.11 -56.59 -38.55
CA ALA A 182 -3.47 -56.07 -38.60
C ALA A 182 -3.99 -55.71 -37.20
N ALA A 183 -3.77 -56.59 -36.21
CA ALA A 183 -4.15 -56.34 -34.82
C ALA A 183 -3.42 -55.13 -34.21
N GLN A 184 -2.13 -54.94 -34.50
CA GLN A 184 -1.36 -53.75 -34.09
C GLN A 184 -1.96 -52.47 -34.68
N ARG A 185 -2.25 -52.44 -35.99
CA ARG A 185 -2.90 -51.28 -36.63
C ARG A 185 -4.28 -50.98 -36.06
N GLU A 186 -5.04 -52.01 -35.70
CA GLU A 186 -6.34 -51.82 -35.05
C GLU A 186 -6.19 -51.25 -33.63
N GLN A 187 -5.21 -51.71 -32.86
CA GLN A 187 -4.89 -51.15 -31.54
C GLN A 187 -4.42 -49.69 -31.64
N GLU A 188 -3.49 -49.38 -32.54
CA GLU A 188 -3.03 -48.01 -32.81
C GLU A 188 -4.18 -47.09 -33.24
N ALA A 189 -5.10 -47.57 -34.09
CA ALA A 189 -6.28 -46.82 -34.50
C ALA A 189 -7.24 -46.57 -33.32
N ARG A 190 -7.48 -47.57 -32.46
CA ARG A 190 -8.32 -47.44 -31.26
C ARG A 190 -7.71 -46.48 -30.24
N GLU A 191 -6.40 -46.58 -29.98
CA GLU A 191 -5.70 -45.63 -29.11
C GLU A 191 -5.73 -44.21 -29.65
N LYS A 192 -5.55 -44.03 -30.96
CA LYS A 192 -5.66 -42.71 -31.58
C LYS A 192 -7.06 -42.12 -31.39
N VAL A 193 -8.11 -42.88 -31.67
CA VAL A 193 -9.50 -42.42 -31.47
C VAL A 193 -9.77 -42.05 -30.01
N LEU A 194 -9.19 -42.76 -29.05
CA LEU A 194 -9.30 -42.41 -27.64
C LEU A 194 -8.60 -41.08 -27.32
N ARG A 195 -7.36 -40.87 -27.79
CA ARG A 195 -6.62 -39.61 -27.58
C ARG A 195 -7.29 -38.42 -28.26
N ASP A 196 -7.72 -38.57 -29.52
CA ASP A 196 -8.47 -37.55 -30.27
C ASP A 196 -9.79 -37.17 -29.53
N ALA A 197 -10.39 -38.11 -28.79
CA ALA A 197 -11.58 -37.85 -27.97
C ALA A 197 -11.27 -37.20 -26.61
N GLU A 198 -10.17 -37.58 -25.95
CA GLU A 198 -9.68 -36.97 -24.70
C GLU A 198 -9.26 -35.51 -24.94
N GLU A 199 -8.45 -35.24 -25.98
CA GLU A 199 -8.04 -33.88 -26.39
C GLU A 199 -9.26 -33.00 -26.70
N LYS A 200 -10.29 -33.56 -27.35
CA LYS A 200 -11.53 -32.84 -27.62
C LYS A 200 -12.31 -32.52 -26.34
N GLN A 201 -12.39 -33.45 -25.39
CA GLN A 201 -13.04 -33.21 -24.10
C GLN A 201 -12.31 -32.16 -23.28
N GLU A 202 -10.97 -32.20 -23.24
CA GLU A 202 -10.15 -31.19 -22.57
C GLU A 202 -10.38 -29.79 -23.18
N ALA A 203 -10.37 -29.68 -24.51
CA ALA A 203 -10.66 -28.42 -25.21
C ALA A 203 -12.10 -27.89 -24.95
N GLU A 204 -13.10 -28.75 -24.88
CA GLU A 204 -14.48 -28.36 -24.52
C GLU A 204 -14.58 -27.90 -23.05
N ASP A 205 -13.87 -28.54 -22.13
CA ASP A 205 -13.82 -28.16 -20.71
C ASP A 205 -13.05 -26.86 -20.48
N GLU A 206 -11.94 -26.62 -21.20
CA GLU A 206 -11.23 -25.34 -21.20
C GLU A 206 -12.12 -24.19 -21.70
N GLN A 207 -12.86 -24.39 -22.79
CA GLN A 207 -13.83 -23.39 -23.29
C GLN A 207 -14.93 -23.11 -22.25
N ARG A 208 -15.45 -24.14 -21.57
CA ARG A 208 -16.44 -23.98 -20.50
C ARG A 208 -15.87 -23.22 -19.29
N ARG A 209 -14.61 -23.44 -18.93
CA ARG A 209 -13.93 -22.70 -17.86
C ARG A 209 -13.72 -21.24 -18.23
N ALA A 210 -13.19 -20.96 -19.42
CA ALA A 210 -12.99 -19.59 -19.92
C ALA A 210 -14.30 -18.80 -20.00
N LEU A 211 -15.41 -19.42 -20.43
CA LEU A 211 -16.73 -18.78 -20.43
C LEU A 211 -17.21 -18.43 -19.02
N ARG A 212 -17.02 -19.31 -18.03
CA ARG A 212 -17.38 -19.04 -16.63
C ARG A 212 -16.53 -17.92 -16.04
N GLU A 213 -15.22 -17.91 -16.29
CA GLU A 213 -14.33 -16.82 -15.83
C GLU A 213 -14.74 -15.46 -16.40
N VAL A 214 -15.15 -15.41 -17.67
CA VAL A 214 -15.68 -14.18 -18.29
C VAL A 214 -17.01 -13.77 -17.67
N GLU A 215 -17.94 -14.71 -17.42
CA GLU A 215 -19.23 -14.42 -16.78
C GLU A 215 -19.05 -13.92 -15.34
N GLU A 216 -18.19 -14.57 -14.55
CA GLU A 216 -17.85 -14.16 -13.18
C GLU A 216 -17.18 -12.78 -13.16
N ALA A 217 -16.23 -12.51 -14.07
CA ALA A 217 -15.59 -11.21 -14.20
C ALA A 217 -16.60 -10.10 -14.57
N GLN A 218 -17.54 -10.38 -15.47
CA GLN A 218 -18.62 -9.44 -15.82
C GLN A 218 -19.58 -9.21 -14.64
N ALA A 219 -19.93 -10.25 -13.89
CA ALA A 219 -20.76 -10.15 -12.69
C ALA A 219 -20.08 -9.31 -11.59
N GLN A 220 -18.79 -9.55 -11.34
CA GLN A 220 -17.98 -8.78 -10.39
C GLN A 220 -17.84 -7.32 -10.82
N ALA A 221 -17.56 -7.05 -12.10
CA ALA A 221 -17.48 -5.68 -12.62
C ALA A 221 -18.82 -4.93 -12.47
N LYS A 222 -19.95 -5.60 -12.74
CA LYS A 222 -21.30 -5.04 -12.57
C LYS A 222 -21.64 -4.77 -11.11
N ALA A 223 -21.24 -5.66 -10.19
CA ALA A 223 -21.40 -5.45 -8.74
C ALA A 223 -20.58 -4.26 -8.24
N GLN A 224 -19.29 -4.18 -8.62
CA GLN A 224 -18.43 -3.04 -8.26
C GLN A 224 -18.93 -1.72 -8.84
N ALA A 225 -19.49 -1.72 -10.06
CA ALA A 225 -20.10 -0.53 -10.65
C ALA A 225 -21.35 -0.07 -9.88
N ALA A 226 -22.21 -1.01 -9.45
CA ALA A 226 -23.38 -0.71 -8.63
C ALA A 226 -23.00 -0.18 -7.24
N GLU A 227 -21.98 -0.76 -6.59
CA GLU A 227 -21.45 -0.29 -5.31
C GLU A 227 -20.87 1.12 -5.42
N ARG A 228 -20.05 1.40 -6.45
CA ARG A 228 -19.51 2.74 -6.71
C ARG A 228 -20.61 3.77 -6.97
N ALA A 229 -21.66 3.41 -7.71
CA ALA A 229 -22.81 4.29 -7.93
C ALA A 229 -23.60 4.58 -6.63
N ALA A 230 -23.79 3.56 -5.78
CA ALA A 230 -24.42 3.73 -4.47
C ALA A 230 -23.59 4.63 -3.54
N ALA A 231 -22.26 4.43 -3.50
CA ALA A 231 -21.34 5.25 -2.73
C ALA A 231 -21.29 6.71 -3.22
N GLN A 232 -21.30 6.94 -4.54
CA GLN A 232 -21.38 8.29 -5.12
C GLN A 232 -22.68 9.00 -4.72
N LYS A 233 -23.82 8.30 -4.76
CA LYS A 233 -25.13 8.84 -4.35
C LYS A 233 -25.15 9.21 -2.86
N GLN A 234 -24.60 8.36 -1.99
CA GLN A 234 -24.44 8.66 -0.57
C GLN A 234 -23.51 9.87 -0.33
N GLN A 235 -22.40 9.97 -1.07
CA GLN A 235 -21.46 11.10 -0.97
C GLN A 235 -22.07 12.41 -1.50
N GLU A 236 -22.93 12.37 -2.51
CA GLU A 236 -23.68 13.54 -2.99
C GLU A 236 -24.76 13.97 -1.99
N GLU A 237 -25.50 13.03 -1.40
CA GLU A 237 -26.47 13.33 -0.34
C GLU A 237 -25.80 13.85 0.94
N GLN A 238 -24.64 13.31 1.33
CA GLN A 238 -23.88 13.86 2.44
C GLN A 238 -23.37 15.28 2.14
N ARG A 239 -22.83 15.53 0.93
CA ARG A 239 -22.40 16.87 0.53
C ARG A 239 -23.55 17.88 0.48
N SER A 240 -24.75 17.49 0.05
CA SER A 240 -25.92 18.38 0.04
C SER A 240 -26.42 18.68 1.45
N ARG A 241 -26.46 17.68 2.34
CA ARG A 241 -26.74 17.85 3.78
C ARG A 241 -25.72 18.76 4.46
N GLU A 242 -24.42 18.57 4.20
CA GLU A 242 -23.34 19.42 4.73
C GLU A 242 -23.40 20.85 4.19
N ALA A 243 -23.72 21.04 2.90
CA ALA A 243 -23.90 22.36 2.31
C ALA A 243 -25.10 23.10 2.92
N ALA A 244 -26.23 22.40 3.12
CA ALA A 244 -27.40 22.94 3.80
C ALA A 244 -27.10 23.30 5.27
N ALA A 245 -26.36 22.45 5.99
CA ALA A 245 -25.92 22.72 7.36
C ALA A 245 -24.99 23.94 7.44
N LYS A 246 -23.99 24.04 6.56
CA LYS A 246 -23.09 25.20 6.44
C LYS A 246 -23.86 26.48 6.11
N GLN A 247 -24.85 26.42 5.21
CA GLN A 247 -25.68 27.58 4.87
C GLN A 247 -26.59 28.00 6.04
N LYS A 248 -27.14 27.05 6.81
CA LYS A 248 -27.91 27.32 8.02
C LYS A 248 -27.02 27.97 9.09
N ALA A 249 -25.88 27.37 9.41
CA ALA A 249 -24.92 27.90 10.39
C ALA A 249 -24.42 29.30 10.00
N ARG A 250 -24.22 29.56 8.70
CA ARG A 250 -23.88 30.90 8.19
C ARG A 250 -25.01 31.91 8.39
N LYS A 251 -26.28 31.54 8.15
CA LYS A 251 -27.42 32.43 8.41
C LYS A 251 -27.57 32.73 9.91
N GLU A 252 -27.33 31.73 10.76
CA GLU A 252 -27.36 31.86 12.23
C GLU A 252 -26.20 32.76 12.72
N SER A 253 -24.98 32.58 12.21
CA SER A 253 -23.85 33.45 12.56
C SER A 253 -23.99 34.88 12.02
N GLU A 254 -24.54 35.07 10.82
CA GLU A 254 -24.88 36.40 10.28
C GLU A 254 -25.99 37.07 11.11
N ALA A 255 -26.96 36.32 11.65
CA ALA A 255 -27.98 36.84 12.56
C ALA A 255 -27.38 37.25 13.91
N HIS A 256 -26.57 36.38 14.53
CA HIS A 256 -25.85 36.70 15.77
C HIS A 256 -24.91 37.89 15.61
N ALA A 257 -24.20 38.01 14.48
CA ALA A 257 -23.35 39.17 14.20
C ALA A 257 -24.16 40.46 14.08
N LYS A 258 -25.33 40.44 13.41
CA LYS A 258 -26.23 41.60 13.34
C LYS A 258 -26.77 42.00 14.71
N GLN A 259 -27.15 41.03 15.54
CA GLN A 259 -27.57 41.27 16.92
C GLN A 259 -26.44 41.87 17.76
N TYR A 260 -25.22 41.31 17.69
CA TYR A 260 -24.06 41.81 18.42
C TYR A 260 -23.70 43.26 18.03
N VAL A 261 -23.80 43.62 16.75
CA VAL A 261 -23.58 44.99 16.28
C VAL A 261 -24.71 45.94 16.71
N ALA A 262 -25.95 45.46 16.80
CA ALA A 262 -27.08 46.24 17.34
C ALA A 262 -26.91 46.50 18.84
N ASP A 263 -26.63 45.46 19.63
CA ASP A 263 -26.32 45.55 21.06
C ASP A 263 -25.10 46.43 21.33
N GLY A 264 -24.06 46.31 20.48
CA GLY A 264 -22.86 47.14 20.52
C GLY A 264 -23.18 48.62 20.30
N ARG A 265 -23.98 48.96 19.29
CA ARG A 265 -24.46 50.34 19.09
C ARG A 265 -25.27 50.86 20.27
N ALA A 266 -26.20 50.08 20.79
CA ALA A 266 -26.99 50.46 21.96
C ALA A 266 -26.14 50.62 23.24
N ARG A 267 -25.01 49.89 23.36
CA ARG A 267 -24.02 50.10 24.44
C ARG A 267 -23.23 51.38 24.23
N VAL A 268 -22.78 51.68 23.00
CA VAL A 268 -22.08 52.92 22.67
C VAL A 268 -22.98 54.13 22.93
N GLU A 269 -24.22 54.11 22.47
CA GLU A 269 -25.22 55.17 22.72
C GLU A 269 -25.44 55.39 24.22
N ARG A 270 -25.58 54.32 25.02
CA ARG A 270 -25.64 54.43 26.49
C ARG A 270 -24.34 54.95 27.12
N LEU A 271 -23.18 54.62 26.57
CA LEU A 271 -21.89 55.14 27.04
C LEU A 271 -21.70 56.61 26.67
N GLU A 272 -22.22 57.06 25.52
CA GLU A 272 -22.25 58.47 25.12
C GLU A 272 -23.24 59.28 25.97
N GLU A 273 -24.40 58.71 26.31
CA GLU A 273 -25.35 59.26 27.30
C GLU A 273 -24.68 59.42 28.68
N LEU A 274 -24.07 58.33 29.16
CA LEU A 274 -23.34 58.31 30.42
C LEU A 274 -22.16 59.29 30.40
N HIS A 275 -21.43 59.38 29.29
CA HIS A 275 -20.31 60.31 29.12
C HIS A 275 -20.80 61.75 29.13
N ARG A 276 -21.89 62.11 28.42
CA ARG A 276 -22.49 63.46 28.49
C ARG A 276 -22.84 63.86 29.93
N HIS A 277 -23.50 62.97 30.68
CA HIS A 277 -23.82 63.20 32.09
C HIS A 277 -22.58 63.25 32.98
N THR A 278 -21.59 62.41 32.71
CA THR A 278 -20.37 62.28 33.51
C THR A 278 -19.41 63.44 33.26
N THR A 279 -19.26 63.94 32.03
CA THR A 279 -18.37 65.06 31.71
C THR A 279 -18.76 66.34 32.46
N GLY A 280 -20.06 66.66 32.58
CA GLY A 280 -20.52 67.76 33.44
C GLY A 280 -20.22 67.58 34.93
N ILE A 281 -20.03 66.34 35.39
CA ILE A 281 -19.54 66.03 36.75
C ILE A 281 -18.00 66.12 36.80
N LEU A 282 -17.29 65.58 35.82
CA LEU A 282 -15.82 65.55 35.79
C LEU A 282 -15.17 66.92 35.54
N GLU A 283 -15.86 67.83 34.86
CA GLU A 283 -15.43 69.21 34.66
C GLU A 283 -15.67 70.10 35.90
N ASN A 284 -16.39 69.59 36.91
CA ASN A 284 -16.57 70.29 38.17
C ASN A 284 -15.20 70.48 38.88
N PRO A 285 -14.81 71.72 39.24
CA PRO A 285 -13.52 72.00 39.86
C PRO A 285 -13.42 71.53 41.33
N ASP A 286 -14.48 70.99 41.92
CA ASP A 286 -14.48 70.44 43.28
C ASP A 286 -13.42 69.34 43.47
N ARG A 287 -12.59 69.52 44.50
CA ARG A 287 -11.49 68.61 44.87
C ARG A 287 -11.99 67.17 45.14
N THR A 288 -13.18 67.02 45.70
CA THR A 288 -13.81 65.75 46.03
C THR A 288 -14.20 64.98 44.76
N VAL A 289 -14.70 65.70 43.76
CA VAL A 289 -15.08 65.13 42.46
C VAL A 289 -13.84 64.78 41.63
N LYS A 290 -12.76 65.56 41.75
CA LYS A 290 -11.44 65.20 41.21
C LYS A 290 -10.89 63.89 41.78
N ASP A 291 -11.06 63.63 43.08
CA ASP A 291 -10.66 62.37 43.72
C ASP A 291 -11.51 61.18 43.24
N ILE A 292 -12.84 61.37 43.14
CA ILE A 292 -13.75 60.35 42.60
C ILE A 292 -13.42 60.03 41.13
N ARG A 293 -13.13 61.04 40.30
CA ARG A 293 -12.64 60.87 38.91
C ARG A 293 -11.39 59.99 38.85
N MET A 294 -10.40 60.26 39.71
CA MET A 294 -9.15 59.49 39.75
C MET A 294 -9.40 58.05 40.21
N ARG A 295 -10.32 57.83 41.17
CA ARG A 295 -10.74 56.48 41.59
C ARG A 295 -11.48 55.71 40.50
N ILE A 296 -12.44 56.32 39.80
CA ILE A 296 -13.17 55.66 38.71
C ILE A 296 -12.20 55.29 37.57
N LYS A 297 -11.29 56.18 37.18
CA LYS A 297 -10.26 55.90 36.17
C LYS A 297 -9.28 54.78 36.58
N ARG A 298 -9.16 54.51 37.89
CA ARG A 298 -8.36 53.41 38.48
C ARG A 298 -9.16 52.10 38.56
N GLU A 299 -10.49 52.15 38.49
CA GLU A 299 -11.40 51.03 38.79
C GLU A 299 -12.23 50.55 37.57
N THR A 300 -11.86 50.94 36.34
CA THR A 300 -12.48 50.42 35.10
C THR A 300 -11.78 49.17 34.55
N PRO A 301 -12.22 47.93 34.89
CA PRO A 301 -11.69 46.70 34.28
C PRO A 301 -11.93 46.63 32.77
N GLU A 302 -12.93 47.36 32.24
CA GLU A 302 -13.26 47.40 30.81
C GLU A 302 -12.08 47.87 29.95
N LEU A 303 -11.19 48.71 30.49
CA LEU A 303 -9.97 49.12 29.79
C LEU A 303 -9.00 47.94 29.58
N THR A 304 -8.94 47.01 30.53
CA THR A 304 -8.11 45.79 30.40
C THR A 304 -8.65 44.91 29.28
N ASP A 305 -9.97 44.69 29.23
CA ASP A 305 -10.61 43.91 28.18
C ASP A 305 -10.47 44.56 26.80
N VAL A 306 -10.57 45.89 26.71
CA VAL A 306 -10.34 46.65 25.47
C VAL A 306 -8.87 46.55 25.02
N MET A 307 -7.90 46.66 25.93
CA MET A 307 -6.47 46.51 25.61
C MET A 307 -6.15 45.09 25.14
N LEU A 308 -6.60 44.06 25.87
CA LEU A 308 -6.43 42.65 25.48
C LEU A 308 -7.11 42.37 24.13
N GLY A 309 -8.34 42.85 23.94
CA GLY A 309 -9.05 42.74 22.66
C GLY A 309 -8.29 43.40 21.49
N TYR A 310 -7.65 44.55 21.73
CA TYR A 310 -6.80 45.21 20.73
C TYR A 310 -5.51 44.43 20.45
N PHE A 311 -4.84 43.89 21.47
CA PHE A 311 -3.65 43.06 21.30
C PHE A 311 -3.96 41.78 20.53
N HIS A 312 -5.02 41.05 20.91
CA HIS A 312 -5.49 39.84 20.24
C HIS A 312 -5.92 40.08 18.79
N LYS A 313 -6.56 41.22 18.51
CA LYS A 313 -6.92 41.62 17.14
C LYS A 313 -5.70 41.99 16.28
N THR A 314 -4.69 42.61 16.86
CA THR A 314 -3.52 43.14 16.12
C THR A 314 -2.40 42.12 15.95
N CYS A 315 -2.28 41.16 16.89
CA CYS A 315 -1.34 40.05 16.88
C CYS A 315 -2.03 38.79 17.39
N VAL A 316 -2.43 37.90 16.46
CA VAL A 316 -3.17 36.66 16.77
C VAL A 316 -2.44 35.80 17.81
N PHE A 317 -1.11 35.73 17.73
CA PHE A 317 -0.27 34.94 18.64
C PHE A 317 -0.17 35.48 20.07
N THR A 318 -0.79 36.62 20.40
CA THR A 318 -1.01 36.98 21.82
C THR A 318 -2.05 36.08 22.48
N ILE A 319 -2.90 35.43 21.68
CA ILE A 319 -3.61 34.22 22.07
C ILE A 319 -2.62 33.05 21.88
N PRO A 320 -2.44 32.17 22.88
CA PRO A 320 -1.55 31.00 22.77
C PRO A 320 -2.28 29.86 22.03
N ASP A 321 -2.49 30.09 20.75
CA ASP A 321 -3.09 29.19 19.74
C ASP A 321 -2.31 29.38 18.43
N ASN A 322 -2.06 28.30 17.71
CA ASN A 322 -1.28 28.33 16.47
C ASN A 322 -2.20 28.16 15.24
N PRO A 323 -2.59 29.26 14.57
CA PRO A 323 -3.49 29.19 13.42
C PRO A 323 -2.85 28.44 12.24
N GLU A 324 -3.35 27.24 11.97
CA GLU A 324 -2.95 26.45 10.81
C GLU A 324 -3.66 26.90 9.51
N LYS A 325 -2.96 26.76 8.38
CA LYS A 325 -3.53 27.05 7.06
C LYS A 325 -4.51 25.95 6.66
N HIS A 326 -5.78 26.31 6.44
CA HIS A 326 -6.75 25.38 5.87
C HIS A 326 -6.41 24.97 4.42
N ALA A 327 -6.77 23.74 4.04
CA ALA A 327 -6.52 23.19 2.71
C ALA A 327 -7.21 23.99 1.58
N SER A 328 -8.41 24.52 1.84
CA SER A 328 -9.19 25.33 0.89
C SER A 328 -8.75 26.80 0.77
N GLN A 329 -7.85 27.26 1.65
CA GLN A 329 -7.40 28.66 1.71
C GLN A 329 -6.16 28.85 0.83
N THR A 330 -6.02 29.98 0.16
CA THR A 330 -4.78 30.37 -0.52
C THR A 330 -3.69 30.80 0.48
N VAL A 331 -2.44 30.94 0.03
CA VAL A 331 -1.35 31.42 0.89
C VAL A 331 -1.56 32.90 1.28
N ALA A 332 -2.02 33.74 0.35
CA ALA A 332 -2.31 35.14 0.61
C ALA A 332 -3.48 35.34 1.60
N GLU A 333 -4.58 34.59 1.45
CA GLU A 333 -5.69 34.61 2.42
C GLU A 333 -5.25 34.13 3.81
N TYR A 334 -4.38 33.12 3.89
CA TYR A 334 -3.83 32.66 5.16
C TYR A 334 -2.96 33.73 5.83
N LYS A 335 -2.04 34.36 5.08
CA LYS A 335 -1.24 35.49 5.58
C LYS A 335 -2.13 36.60 6.12
N GLN A 336 -3.16 37.01 5.38
CA GLN A 336 -4.12 38.03 5.84
C GLN A 336 -4.88 37.58 7.10
N ALA A 337 -5.28 36.31 7.20
CA ALA A 337 -5.97 35.76 8.37
C ALA A 337 -5.10 35.73 9.64
N VAL A 338 -3.79 35.45 9.52
CA VAL A 338 -2.82 35.57 10.63
C VAL A 338 -2.33 37.01 10.85
N GLY A 339 -2.89 37.97 10.11
CA GLY A 339 -2.74 39.40 10.37
C GLY A 339 -1.68 40.13 9.54
N PHE A 340 -1.17 39.56 8.45
CA PHE A 340 -0.33 40.32 7.49
C PHE A 340 -1.12 41.49 6.89
N GLN A 341 -0.49 42.65 6.85
CA GLN A 341 -1.02 43.87 6.26
C GLN A 341 -0.54 44.02 4.81
N LYS A 342 -1.18 44.91 4.05
CA LYS A 342 -0.67 45.30 2.72
C LYS A 342 0.66 46.04 2.89
N ALA A 343 1.59 45.83 1.97
CA ALA A 343 2.88 46.52 2.01
C ALA A 343 2.69 48.05 1.96
N VAL A 344 3.52 48.77 2.74
CA VAL A 344 3.57 50.23 2.73
C VAL A 344 4.99 50.63 2.32
N GLY A 345 5.13 51.14 1.09
CA GLY A 345 6.43 51.40 0.47
C GLY A 345 6.92 50.22 -0.39
N GLU A 346 8.23 50.15 -0.60
CA GLU A 346 8.86 49.22 -1.57
C GLU A 346 9.06 47.78 -1.02
N SER A 347 8.87 47.54 0.29
CA SER A 347 9.09 46.24 0.93
C SER A 347 7.85 45.33 0.92
N SER A 348 7.46 44.87 -0.27
CA SER A 348 6.39 43.87 -0.46
C SER A 348 6.91 42.45 -0.66
N ASP A 349 6.12 41.47 -0.22
CA ASP A 349 6.25 40.08 -0.66
C ASP A 349 5.58 39.86 -2.04
N PRO A 350 5.67 38.65 -2.65
CA PRO A 350 5.05 38.38 -3.94
C PRO A 350 3.51 38.47 -3.98
N ASP A 351 2.85 38.46 -2.83
CA ASP A 351 1.38 38.57 -2.69
C ASP A 351 0.93 40.04 -2.50
N GLY A 352 1.87 41.00 -2.50
CA GLY A 352 1.60 42.42 -2.22
C GLY A 352 1.39 42.75 -0.74
N LEU A 353 1.78 41.82 0.14
CA LEU A 353 1.69 41.96 1.60
C LEU A 353 3.04 42.43 2.17
N GLU A 354 3.04 42.89 3.42
CA GLU A 354 4.27 43.30 4.12
C GLU A 354 5.29 42.14 4.15
N HIS A 355 6.57 42.46 3.95
CA HIS A 355 7.63 41.45 4.01
C HIS A 355 7.71 40.79 5.40
N ILE A 356 8.11 39.50 5.44
CA ILE A 356 8.16 38.70 6.68
C ILE A 356 8.97 39.35 7.81
N THR A 357 9.97 40.18 7.49
CA THR A 357 10.75 40.93 8.49
C THR A 357 9.94 42.01 9.19
N GLU A 358 9.15 42.80 8.46
CA GLU A 358 8.29 43.84 9.05
C GLU A 358 7.12 43.21 9.80
N TYR A 359 6.52 42.15 9.26
CA TYR A 359 5.52 41.36 9.98
C TYR A 359 6.08 40.82 11.30
N THR A 360 7.24 40.17 11.27
CA THR A 360 7.90 39.61 12.46
C THR A 360 8.15 40.69 13.50
N ARG A 361 8.70 41.84 13.07
CA ARG A 361 8.96 43.00 13.93
C ARG A 361 7.69 43.54 14.57
N ARG A 362 6.60 43.66 13.81
CA ARG A 362 5.31 44.14 14.31
C ARG A 362 4.70 43.15 15.32
N MET A 363 4.74 41.86 15.04
CA MET A 363 4.28 40.81 15.97
C MET A 363 5.09 40.80 17.27
N THR A 364 6.42 40.85 17.19
CA THR A 364 7.29 40.85 18.39
C THR A 364 7.17 42.14 19.18
N MET A 365 7.06 43.32 18.55
CA MET A 365 6.79 44.58 19.26
C MET A 365 5.49 44.51 20.07
N ILE A 366 4.42 43.92 19.53
CA ILE A 366 3.16 43.76 20.26
C ILE A 366 3.31 42.80 21.45
N ALA A 367 4.00 41.66 21.24
CA ALA A 367 4.29 40.71 22.31
C ALA A 367 5.21 41.30 23.40
N ALA A 368 6.17 42.15 23.02
CA ALA A 368 7.04 42.88 23.93
C ALA A 368 6.24 43.84 24.82
N VAL A 369 5.33 44.64 24.24
CA VAL A 369 4.46 45.54 25.01
C VAL A 369 3.57 44.76 25.98
N LEU A 370 2.95 43.66 25.53
CA LEU A 370 2.12 42.82 26.40
C LEU A 370 2.95 42.19 27.55
N ALA A 371 4.15 41.68 27.24
CA ALA A 371 5.06 41.15 28.25
C ALA A 371 5.55 42.22 29.24
N ALA A 372 5.80 43.45 28.75
CA ALA A 372 6.19 44.59 29.58
C ALA A 372 5.07 44.97 30.57
N VAL A 373 3.82 45.01 30.11
CA VAL A 373 2.65 45.21 30.99
C VAL A 373 2.57 44.09 32.03
N CYS A 374 2.64 42.83 31.61
CA CYS A 374 2.51 41.67 32.51
C CYS A 374 3.62 41.54 33.56
N GLN A 375 4.83 42.05 33.32
CA GLN A 375 5.91 42.05 34.32
C GLN A 375 5.93 43.28 35.23
N THR A 376 5.09 44.28 34.95
CA THR A 376 5.05 45.54 35.68
C THR A 376 4.05 45.44 36.81
N THR A 377 4.52 45.59 38.04
CA THR A 377 3.63 45.75 39.21
C THR A 377 2.99 47.14 39.15
N PRO A 378 1.67 47.29 39.38
CA PRO A 378 1.04 48.60 39.53
C PRO A 378 1.74 49.47 40.57
N TRP A 379 1.95 50.74 40.24
CA TRP A 379 2.72 51.69 41.06
C TRP A 379 2.10 51.94 42.44
N ASP A 380 0.78 51.78 42.56
CA ASP A 380 0.01 51.92 43.79
C ASP A 380 -0.03 50.64 44.64
N GLY A 381 0.66 49.58 44.21
CA GLY A 381 0.68 48.27 44.87
C GLY A 381 -0.60 47.45 44.70
N SER A 382 -1.54 47.88 43.85
CA SER A 382 -2.73 47.08 43.51
C SER A 382 -2.36 45.77 42.79
N PRO A 383 -3.21 44.73 42.87
CA PRO A 383 -2.99 43.51 42.09
C PRO A 383 -3.12 43.81 40.58
N SER A 384 -2.25 43.22 39.76
CA SER A 384 -2.35 43.33 38.30
C SER A 384 -3.74 42.88 37.80
N PRO A 385 -4.35 43.58 36.82
CA PRO A 385 -5.64 43.19 36.27
C PRO A 385 -5.67 41.75 35.73
N PRO A 386 -6.83 41.08 35.75
CA PRO A 386 -6.99 39.75 35.14
C PRO A 386 -6.50 39.74 33.68
N GLY A 387 -5.76 38.69 33.31
CA GLY A 387 -5.15 38.59 31.97
C GLY A 387 -3.88 39.44 31.74
N LEU A 388 -3.62 40.45 32.57
CA LEU A 388 -2.41 41.30 32.54
C LEU A 388 -1.46 41.07 33.73
N ALA A 389 -1.63 39.98 34.47
CA ALA A 389 -0.69 39.54 35.49
C ALA A 389 0.47 38.72 34.89
N LEU A 390 1.62 38.65 35.56
CA LEU A 390 2.77 37.82 35.17
C LEU A 390 2.39 36.34 34.92
N GLY A 391 1.38 35.83 35.65
CA GLY A 391 0.83 34.49 35.46
C GLY A 391 0.18 34.26 34.08
N ALA A 392 -0.29 35.30 33.39
CA ALA A 392 -0.74 35.22 32.01
C ALA A 392 0.43 34.95 31.05
N CYS A 393 1.57 35.63 31.21
CA CYS A 393 2.79 35.33 30.45
C CYS A 393 3.31 33.91 30.71
N TRP A 394 3.30 33.45 31.97
CA TRP A 394 3.66 32.05 32.28
C TRP A 394 2.71 31.05 31.58
N THR A 395 1.41 31.31 31.63
CA THR A 395 0.38 30.46 31.00
C THR A 395 0.51 30.44 29.48
N TRP A 396 0.81 31.60 28.87
CA TRP A 396 1.08 31.72 27.44
C TRP A 396 2.30 30.89 27.03
N LEU A 397 3.44 31.06 27.73
CA LEU A 397 4.67 30.31 27.46
C LEU A 397 4.45 28.80 27.59
N ALA A 398 3.77 28.36 28.66
CA ALA A 398 3.50 26.95 28.89
C ALA A 398 2.63 26.32 27.79
N ARG A 399 1.62 27.05 27.27
CA ARG A 399 0.78 26.57 26.16
C ARG A 399 1.58 26.49 24.85
N VAL A 400 2.26 27.57 24.47
CA VAL A 400 3.00 27.66 23.20
C VAL A 400 4.15 26.64 23.13
N VAL A 401 4.82 26.33 24.25
CA VAL A 401 5.86 25.29 24.32
C VAL A 401 5.30 23.88 24.14
N ASN A 402 4.06 23.63 24.55
CA ASN A 402 3.40 22.32 24.41
C ASN A 402 2.80 22.08 23.00
N GLU A 403 2.65 23.11 22.18
CA GLU A 403 1.98 23.03 20.89
C GLU A 403 2.94 22.70 19.72
N ALA A 404 2.44 22.60 18.50
CA ALA A 404 3.26 22.58 17.28
C ALA A 404 3.85 23.98 17.03
N PRO A 405 5.19 24.14 16.84
CA PRO A 405 5.76 25.47 16.69
C PRO A 405 5.41 26.09 15.32
N HIS A 406 4.84 27.29 15.36
CA HIS A 406 4.72 28.18 14.21
C HIS A 406 6.08 28.74 13.81
N LEU A 407 6.15 29.35 12.62
CA LEU A 407 7.26 30.22 12.23
C LEU A 407 7.50 31.32 13.28
N MET A 408 6.44 31.94 13.81
CA MET A 408 6.53 33.02 14.78
C MET A 408 6.88 32.56 16.20
N THR A 409 6.69 31.28 16.54
CA THR A 409 6.86 30.75 17.91
C THR A 409 8.24 31.06 18.48
N GLY A 410 9.30 30.86 17.70
CA GLY A 410 10.67 31.13 18.17
C GLY A 410 10.89 32.60 18.54
N SER A 411 10.54 33.51 17.64
CA SER A 411 10.73 34.95 17.84
C SER A 411 9.89 35.48 19.01
N LEU A 412 8.65 35.02 19.15
CA LEU A 412 7.75 35.46 20.23
C LEU A 412 8.21 34.94 21.61
N ILE A 413 8.64 33.68 21.71
CA ILE A 413 9.23 33.16 22.95
C ILE A 413 10.48 33.98 23.31
N LEU A 414 11.38 34.22 22.36
CA LEU A 414 12.61 34.98 22.60
C LEU A 414 12.28 36.39 23.14
N THR A 415 11.40 37.13 22.47
CA THR A 415 11.01 38.47 22.91
C THR A 415 10.37 38.49 24.30
N ILE A 416 9.54 37.49 24.65
CA ILE A 416 8.93 37.41 25.98
C ILE A 416 9.98 37.05 27.05
N LEU A 417 10.99 36.23 26.72
CA LEU A 417 12.11 35.91 27.61
C LEU A 417 13.06 37.11 27.79
N GLU A 418 13.31 37.89 26.76
CA GLU A 418 14.11 39.13 26.83
C GLU A 418 13.39 40.21 27.67
N VAL A 419 12.09 40.38 27.47
CA VAL A 419 11.32 41.42 28.17
C VAL A 419 10.94 41.01 29.59
N ALA A 420 10.32 39.83 29.79
CA ALA A 420 9.76 39.43 31.09
C ALA A 420 10.51 38.28 31.77
N GLY A 421 11.52 37.67 31.13
CA GLY A 421 12.22 36.48 31.64
C GLY A 421 12.88 36.67 33.00
N PHE A 422 13.40 37.88 33.29
CA PHE A 422 13.95 38.21 34.61
C PHE A 422 12.91 38.07 35.73
N GLU A 423 11.71 38.61 35.53
CA GLU A 423 10.65 38.55 36.54
C GLU A 423 10.01 37.16 36.61
N LEU A 424 9.89 36.47 35.48
CA LEU A 424 9.49 35.06 35.43
C LEU A 424 10.48 34.17 36.21
N LEU A 425 11.79 34.39 36.07
CA LEU A 425 12.81 33.71 36.86
C LEU A 425 12.69 34.04 38.35
N ARG A 426 12.47 35.31 38.71
CA ARG A 426 12.34 35.76 40.11
C ARG A 426 11.14 35.10 40.80
N THR A 427 10.01 35.01 40.11
CA THR A 427 8.75 34.44 40.63
C THR A 427 8.76 32.91 40.60
N TYR A 428 9.05 32.29 39.46
CA TYR A 428 8.89 30.84 39.24
C TYR A 428 10.16 30.01 39.46
N LYS A 429 11.33 30.65 39.60
CA LYS A 429 12.59 30.05 40.07
C LYS A 429 12.95 28.76 39.31
N SER A 430 12.97 27.62 40.00
CA SER A 430 13.32 26.31 39.43
C SER A 430 12.33 25.81 38.37
N GLN A 431 11.08 26.27 38.37
CA GLN A 431 10.13 25.91 37.30
C GLN A 431 10.46 26.66 36.01
N PHE A 432 10.87 27.93 36.09
CA PHE A 432 11.36 28.68 34.93
C PHE A 432 12.64 28.07 34.36
N HIS A 433 13.55 27.60 35.22
CA HIS A 433 14.72 26.82 34.77
C HIS A 433 14.31 25.58 33.95
N LYS A 434 13.34 24.79 34.43
CA LYS A 434 12.81 23.63 33.67
C LYS A 434 12.17 24.03 32.35
N LEU A 435 11.48 25.17 32.30
CA LEU A 435 10.90 25.72 31.07
C LEU A 435 11.98 26.05 30.04
N LEU A 436 13.09 26.69 30.44
CA LEU A 436 14.21 26.96 29.54
C LEU A 436 14.90 25.67 29.04
N VAL A 437 15.06 24.67 29.90
CA VAL A 437 15.57 23.34 29.50
C VAL A 437 14.63 22.67 28.51
N LEU A 438 13.31 22.77 28.72
CA LEU A 438 12.29 22.23 27.81
C LEU A 438 12.31 22.93 26.44
N ILE A 439 12.46 24.26 26.42
CA ILE A 439 12.61 25.04 25.18
C ILE A 439 13.84 24.58 24.39
N ALA A 440 15.01 24.48 25.03
CA ALA A 440 16.23 24.05 24.35
C ALA A 440 16.18 22.57 23.90
N ARG A 441 15.60 21.67 24.70
CA ARG A 441 15.53 20.24 24.38
C ARG A 441 14.51 19.90 23.30
N ASP A 442 13.32 20.50 23.37
CA ASP A 442 12.17 20.07 22.55
C ASP A 442 11.76 21.13 21.52
N VAL A 443 11.75 22.42 21.87
CA VAL A 443 11.22 23.47 20.99
C VAL A 443 12.23 23.87 19.91
N CYS A 444 13.49 24.15 20.28
CA CYS A 444 14.51 24.55 19.32
C CYS A 444 14.75 23.50 18.22
N PRO A 445 14.88 22.18 18.52
CA PRO A 445 15.01 21.16 17.47
C PRO A 445 13.77 21.01 16.58
N ARG A 446 12.56 21.31 17.08
CA ARG A 446 11.33 21.31 16.28
C ARG A 446 11.26 22.52 15.34
N LEU A 447 11.69 23.71 15.80
CA LEU A 447 11.84 24.90 14.96
C LEU A 447 12.89 24.71 13.85
N SER A 448 14.06 24.16 14.19
CA SER A 448 15.17 23.96 13.26
C SER A 448 14.88 22.97 12.13
N LYS A 449 13.95 22.02 12.31
CA LYS A 449 13.45 21.15 11.22
C LYS A 449 12.78 21.93 10.08
N ASN A 450 12.23 23.12 10.36
CA ASN A 450 11.53 23.97 9.40
C ASN A 450 12.46 25.04 8.78
N ALA A 451 13.73 24.70 8.55
CA ALA A 451 14.81 25.63 8.17
C ALA A 451 14.51 26.58 6.98
N LYS A 452 13.65 26.18 6.05
CA LYS A 452 13.27 27.00 4.87
C LYS A 452 12.42 28.24 5.19
N THR A 453 11.99 28.43 6.44
CA THR A 453 10.98 29.45 6.81
C THR A 453 11.54 30.66 7.56
N GLY A 454 12.79 30.61 8.04
CA GLY A 454 13.37 31.60 8.96
C GLY A 454 13.30 31.22 10.44
N ALA A 455 12.47 30.23 10.80
CA ALA A 455 12.33 29.72 12.16
C ALA A 455 13.65 29.21 12.80
N ALA A 456 14.59 28.73 11.98
CA ALA A 456 15.90 28.26 12.44
C ALA A 456 16.78 29.39 13.03
N ASN A 457 16.64 30.64 12.56
CA ASN A 457 17.37 31.77 13.13
C ASN A 457 16.91 32.05 14.57
N ALA A 458 15.59 32.04 14.79
CA ALA A 458 15.02 32.20 16.12
C ALA A 458 15.35 31.02 17.05
N ALA A 459 15.42 29.79 16.52
CA ALA A 459 15.88 28.63 17.28
C ALA A 459 17.34 28.81 17.77
N GLY A 460 18.25 29.23 16.89
CA GLY A 460 19.64 29.52 17.26
C GLY A 460 19.77 30.67 18.27
N GLN A 461 18.93 31.70 18.16
CA GLN A 461 18.88 32.78 19.18
C GLN A 461 18.37 32.29 20.53
N LEU A 462 17.36 31.41 20.57
CA LEU A 462 16.88 30.77 21.81
C LEU A 462 17.94 29.85 22.43
N GLU A 463 18.66 29.05 21.62
CA GLU A 463 19.76 28.22 22.08
C GLU A 463 20.91 29.07 22.68
N MET A 464 21.26 30.20 22.03
CA MET A 464 22.21 31.16 22.59
C MET A 464 21.72 31.78 23.91
N PHE A 465 20.45 32.19 23.99
CA PHE A 465 19.86 32.75 25.21
C PHE A 465 19.92 31.75 26.38
N VAL A 466 19.54 30.49 26.16
CA VAL A 466 19.61 29.44 27.19
C VAL A 466 21.05 29.14 27.58
N SER A 467 21.99 29.13 26.61
CA SER A 467 23.42 28.93 26.87
C SER A 467 24.02 30.07 27.70
N GLN A 468 23.67 31.32 27.40
CA GLN A 468 24.08 32.51 28.18
C GLN A 468 23.51 32.46 29.60
N TYR A 469 22.24 32.09 29.77
CA TYR A 469 21.62 31.87 31.08
C TYR A 469 22.35 30.81 31.91
N GLN A 470 22.71 29.67 31.30
CA GLN A 470 23.47 28.61 31.97
C GLN A 470 24.89 29.09 32.36
N ALA A 471 25.61 29.74 31.43
CA ALA A 471 26.94 30.30 31.68
C ALA A 471 26.93 31.35 32.80
N ASN A 472 25.89 32.19 32.87
CA ASN A 472 25.67 33.17 33.95
C ASN A 472 25.12 32.53 35.25
N ARG A 473 25.50 31.28 35.54
CA ARG A 473 25.10 30.52 36.75
C ARG A 473 23.58 30.51 36.97
N CYS A 474 22.81 30.32 35.90
CA CYS A 474 21.34 30.32 35.91
C CYS A 474 20.72 31.64 36.40
N ARG A 475 21.31 32.78 36.02
CA ARG A 475 20.79 34.14 36.28
C ARG A 475 20.50 34.88 34.98
N LEU A 476 19.44 35.68 35.00
CA LEU A 476 19.15 36.70 33.99
C LEU A 476 19.44 38.07 34.58
N ASN A 477 19.82 39.02 33.71
CA ASN A 477 19.98 40.42 34.07
C ASN A 477 18.62 41.12 34.04
N GLU A 478 18.48 42.24 34.76
CA GLU A 478 17.26 43.05 34.67
C GLU A 478 17.20 43.75 33.30
N PRO A 479 16.07 43.68 32.56
CA PRO A 479 15.95 44.32 31.25
C PRO A 479 16.08 45.84 31.33
N GLU A 480 16.73 46.43 30.33
CA GLU A 480 16.85 47.89 30.21
C GLU A 480 15.47 48.54 30.06
N GLY A 481 15.27 49.68 30.74
CA GLY A 481 13.99 50.39 30.75
C GLY A 481 12.84 49.69 31.49
N ARG A 482 13.07 48.55 32.16
CA ARG A 482 12.03 47.83 32.92
C ARG A 482 11.40 48.71 34.01
N LYS A 483 12.23 49.43 34.77
CA LYS A 483 11.77 50.38 35.77
C LYS A 483 11.63 51.73 35.11
N LEU A 484 10.44 52.30 35.22
CA LEU A 484 10.20 53.70 34.91
C LEU A 484 10.84 54.53 36.03
N GLU A 485 12.10 54.90 35.85
CA GLU A 485 12.69 56.00 36.61
C GLU A 485 11.88 57.27 36.32
N GLU A 486 11.43 57.98 37.35
CA GLU A 486 10.73 59.24 37.16
C GLU A 486 11.66 60.22 36.44
N THR A 487 11.36 60.51 35.17
CA THR A 487 11.92 61.67 34.49
C THR A 487 11.53 62.88 35.29
N LYS A 488 12.51 63.47 35.99
CA LYS A 488 12.39 64.77 36.65
C LYS A 488 12.13 65.82 35.58
N LEU A 489 10.87 65.96 35.19
CA LEU A 489 10.37 67.10 34.43
C LEU A 489 10.82 68.34 35.20
N SER A 490 11.73 69.10 34.61
CA SER A 490 12.12 70.37 35.21
C SER A 490 10.97 71.34 34.99
N VAL A 491 10.81 72.31 35.88
CA VAL A 491 9.80 73.38 35.71
C VAL A 491 9.99 74.13 34.38
N ALA A 492 11.21 74.11 33.83
CA ALA A 492 11.52 74.68 32.51
C ALA A 492 11.03 73.83 31.33
N ASP A 493 10.80 72.52 31.50
CA ASP A 493 10.20 71.66 30.48
C ASP A 493 8.68 71.86 30.41
N GLU A 494 8.02 72.07 31.56
CA GLU A 494 6.60 72.42 31.64
C GLU A 494 6.32 73.82 31.06
N GLU A 495 7.14 74.84 31.40
CA GLU A 495 7.02 76.19 30.80
C GLU A 495 7.21 76.20 29.27
N ARG A 496 7.88 75.19 28.69
CA ARG A 496 8.12 75.12 27.26
C ARG A 496 6.89 74.67 26.48
N THR A 497 6.12 73.73 27.02
CA THR A 497 4.90 73.22 26.37
C THR A 497 3.76 74.24 26.31
N ASP A 498 3.68 75.17 27.28
CA ASP A 498 2.62 76.19 27.30
C ASP A 498 2.83 77.32 26.28
N ARG A 499 4.06 77.51 25.76
CA ARG A 499 4.36 78.57 24.77
C ARG A 499 4.09 78.16 23.32
N ASP A 500 4.16 76.88 22.99
CA ASP A 500 4.09 76.39 21.60
C ASP A 500 2.64 76.14 21.12
N ASN A 501 1.62 76.21 21.98
CA ASN A 501 0.22 75.95 21.61
C ASN A 501 -0.49 77.15 20.95
N GLY A 502 0.28 78.02 20.25
CA GLY A 502 -0.14 79.33 19.75
C GLY A 502 0.17 79.60 18.28
N GLY A 503 0.17 78.56 17.42
CA GLY A 503 0.49 78.74 15.99
C GLY A 503 0.05 77.58 15.10
N GLY A 504 -1.13 77.70 14.47
CA GLY A 504 -1.65 76.68 13.56
C GLY A 504 -0.82 76.54 12.28
N GLY A 505 -0.02 75.47 12.19
CA GLY A 505 0.73 75.09 10.98
C GLY A 505 -0.15 74.35 9.99
N GLY A 506 -0.61 75.04 8.93
CA GLY A 506 -1.40 74.42 7.87
C GLY A 506 -0.60 73.43 7.02
N TYR A 507 -1.11 72.21 6.87
CA TYR A 507 -0.61 71.26 5.87
C TYR A 507 -0.89 71.81 4.48
N ASN A 508 0.16 72.05 3.68
CA ASN A 508 0.00 72.25 2.25
C ASN A 508 1.03 71.44 1.45
N ASN A 509 0.56 70.93 0.32
CA ASN A 509 1.22 69.91 -0.50
C ASN A 509 2.03 70.55 -1.64
N GLY A 510 3.08 69.88 -2.13
CA GLY A 510 3.79 70.32 -3.35
C GLY A 510 5.26 69.94 -3.40
N GLY A 511 5.64 69.06 -4.33
CA GLY A 511 7.05 68.76 -4.63
C GLY A 511 7.65 69.71 -5.68
N GLY A 512 8.98 69.71 -5.80
CA GLY A 512 9.65 70.46 -6.87
C GLY A 512 11.15 70.70 -6.69
N GLN A 513 11.96 69.90 -7.39
CA GLN A 513 13.28 70.24 -7.99
C GLN A 513 14.26 71.19 -7.27
N GLY A 514 15.44 70.64 -6.94
CA GLY A 514 16.65 71.00 -7.70
C GLY A 514 17.72 71.93 -7.07
N ARG A 515 18.99 71.53 -7.30
CA ARG A 515 20.25 72.28 -7.08
C ARG A 515 20.58 72.57 -5.60
N GLY A 516 21.83 72.47 -5.13
CA GLY A 516 23.12 72.45 -5.80
C GLY A 516 23.91 73.70 -5.42
N GLY A 517 24.93 73.58 -4.56
CA GLY A 517 25.63 74.77 -4.03
C GLY A 517 26.78 74.48 -3.07
N SER A 518 27.96 74.14 -3.61
CA SER A 518 29.21 74.16 -2.85
C SER A 518 29.61 75.59 -2.46
N ARG A 519 29.88 75.81 -1.17
CA ARG A 519 30.78 76.82 -0.57
C ARG A 519 30.89 76.46 0.91
N GLY A 520 32.06 76.46 1.56
CA GLY A 520 33.32 77.10 1.22
C GLY A 520 33.81 77.82 2.47
N GLY A 521 34.55 77.12 3.34
CA GLY A 521 34.90 77.57 4.69
C GLY A 521 36.35 77.27 5.06
N GLY A 522 37.29 77.89 4.36
CA GLY A 522 38.73 77.72 4.62
C GLY A 522 39.23 78.56 5.79
N ARG A 523 39.77 77.89 6.81
CA ARG A 523 40.82 78.39 7.72
C ARG A 523 41.75 77.21 8.03
N GLY A 524 43.08 77.34 8.07
CA GLY A 524 43.92 78.52 7.86
C GLY A 524 45.06 78.58 8.86
N GLY A 525 46.14 77.82 8.62
CA GLY A 525 47.39 77.81 9.43
C GLY A 525 47.44 76.71 10.51
N GLY A 526 48.60 76.07 10.79
CA GLY A 526 49.87 76.12 10.07
C GLY A 526 51.09 75.59 10.85
N ARG A 527 52.11 75.15 10.11
CA ARG A 527 53.53 74.86 10.49
C ARG A 527 53.89 73.58 11.26
N GLY A 528 55.03 73.01 10.84
CA GLY A 528 55.85 72.01 11.56
C GLY A 528 55.46 70.55 11.27
N GLY A 529 56.26 69.67 10.67
CA GLY A 529 57.65 69.75 10.21
C GLY A 529 58.53 68.71 10.94
N GLY A 530 58.86 67.58 10.30
CA GLY A 530 59.69 66.54 10.95
C GLY A 530 59.82 65.24 10.16
N ARG A 531 61.06 64.95 9.73
CA ARG A 531 61.51 63.77 8.97
C ARG A 531 61.42 62.45 9.75
N GLY A 532 61.38 61.30 9.04
CA GLY A 532 61.80 59.98 9.57
C GLY A 532 61.04 58.77 8.99
N ARG A 533 61.34 58.30 7.77
CA ARG A 533 62.20 57.13 7.48
C ARG A 533 61.95 55.84 8.28
N ARG A 534 61.48 54.81 7.56
CA ARG A 534 61.85 53.37 7.63
C ARG A 534 61.93 52.69 9.01
N ARG A 535 61.07 51.70 9.22
CA ARG A 535 61.40 50.32 8.81
C ARG A 535 60.15 49.56 8.40
#